data_AF-A0AAD2J5J9-F1
#
_entry.id   AF-A0AAD2J5J9-F1
#
_cell.length_a   1.000
_cell.length_b   1.000
_cell.length_c   1.000
_cell.angle_alpha   90.00
_cell.angle_beta   90.00
_cell.angle_gamma   90.00
#
_symmetry.space_group_name_H-M   'P 1'
#
loop_
_entity.id
_entity.type
_entity.pdbx_description
1 polymer ?
#
loop_
_entity_poly.entity_id
_entity_poly.type
_entity_poly.pdbx_seq_one_letter_code
_entity_poly.pdbx_strand_id
1 'polypeptide(L)'
;MANTSPTIVNEMSGRAWLRHSDGSLTELRQGSKVPTDSDIVTASGATVSLQLENGMLVIIGESREVALTAEMTSTLDDSSEAALAPPSGTDSDRLLALLRNGLGLFDELAPSP
;
A
#
# COMPACT_ATOMS: atom_id res chain seq x y z
N MET A 1 10.89 -24.93 -2.25
CA MET A 1 10.25 -24.05 -3.25
C MET A 1 9.15 -23.32 -2.51
N ALA A 2 9.26 -22.00 -2.34
CA ALA A 2 8.17 -21.22 -1.76
C ALA A 2 7.03 -21.23 -2.78
N ASN A 3 5.88 -21.77 -2.41
CA ASN A 3 4.68 -21.67 -3.22
C ASN A 3 4.08 -20.28 -2.96
N THR A 4 4.61 -19.25 -3.62
CA THR A 4 3.96 -17.95 -3.68
C THR A 4 2.72 -18.09 -4.55
N SER A 5 1.56 -17.93 -3.93
CA SER A 5 0.27 -17.96 -4.61
C SER A 5 0.13 -16.68 -5.42
N PRO A 6 -0.12 -16.74 -6.73
CA PRO A 6 -0.16 -15.56 -7.59
C PRO A 6 -1.31 -14.63 -7.19
N THR A 7 -1.15 -13.31 -7.43
CA THR A 7 -2.26 -12.36 -7.35
C THR A 7 -3.39 -12.82 -8.28
N ILE A 8 -4.62 -12.86 -7.76
CA ILE A 8 -5.80 -13.30 -8.50
C ILE A 8 -6.87 -12.22 -8.55
N VAL A 9 -7.62 -12.20 -9.65
CA VAL A 9 -8.87 -11.44 -9.71
C VAL A 9 -9.92 -12.17 -8.87
N ASN A 10 -10.30 -11.59 -7.74
CA ASN A 10 -11.32 -12.13 -6.86
C ASN A 10 -12.73 -11.91 -7.45
N GLU A 11 -13.03 -10.70 -7.89
CA GLU A 11 -14.32 -10.33 -8.48
C GLU A 11 -14.14 -9.18 -9.49
N MET A 12 -15.06 -9.05 -10.44
CA MET A 12 -15.07 -7.91 -11.36
C MET A 12 -16.45 -7.58 -11.92
N SER A 13 -16.64 -6.32 -12.28
CA SER A 13 -17.76 -5.80 -13.08
C SER A 13 -17.19 -5.05 -14.28
N GLY A 14 -17.91 -5.05 -15.40
CA GLY A 14 -17.44 -4.43 -16.64
C GLY A 14 -16.31 -5.21 -17.32
N ARG A 15 -15.42 -4.51 -18.04
CA ARG A 15 -14.26 -5.12 -18.73
C ARG A 15 -12.95 -4.53 -18.24
N ALA A 16 -11.96 -5.39 -18.09
CA ALA A 16 -10.60 -5.01 -17.74
C ALA A 16 -9.60 -5.89 -18.48
N TRP A 17 -8.37 -5.40 -18.62
CA TRP A 17 -7.29 -6.08 -19.32
C TRP A 17 -6.00 -6.02 -18.51
N LEU A 18 -5.21 -7.07 -18.64
CA LEU A 18 -3.80 -7.08 -18.32
C LEU A 18 -3.04 -6.51 -19.51
N ARG A 19 -2.24 -5.47 -19.30
CA ARG A 19 -1.28 -5.00 -20.29
C ARG A 19 0.09 -5.59 -19.97
N HIS A 20 0.64 -6.26 -20.96
CA HIS A 20 1.99 -6.80 -20.92
C HIS A 20 3.01 -5.72 -21.29
N SER A 21 4.28 -5.98 -21.00
CA SER A 21 5.39 -5.06 -21.34
C SER A 21 5.56 -4.81 -22.84
N ASP A 22 5.06 -5.72 -23.68
CA ASP A 22 5.02 -5.56 -25.15
C ASP A 22 3.84 -4.70 -25.64
N GLY A 23 3.00 -4.21 -24.72
CA GLY A 23 1.81 -3.40 -24.99
C GLY A 23 0.57 -4.20 -25.39
N SER A 24 0.65 -5.53 -25.49
CA SER A 24 -0.50 -6.37 -25.76
C SER A 24 -1.46 -6.40 -24.57
N LEU A 25 -2.76 -6.58 -24.86
CA LEU A 25 -3.83 -6.63 -23.87
C LEU A 25 -4.43 -8.04 -23.81
N THR A 26 -4.50 -8.60 -22.62
CA THR A 26 -5.23 -9.85 -22.34
C THR A 26 -6.42 -9.54 -21.45
N GLU A 27 -7.62 -9.94 -21.86
CA GLU A 27 -8.82 -9.69 -21.08
C GLU A 27 -8.77 -10.45 -19.73
N LEU A 28 -9.09 -9.74 -18.65
CA LEU A 28 -9.17 -10.30 -17.31
C LEU A 28 -10.56 -10.89 -17.05
N ARG A 29 -10.61 -11.95 -16.25
CA ARG A 29 -11.83 -12.59 -15.76
C ARG A 29 -11.66 -12.95 -14.29
N GLN A 30 -12.75 -13.26 -13.61
CA GLN A 30 -12.66 -13.82 -12.26
C GLN A 30 -11.78 -15.07 -12.26
N GLY A 31 -10.86 -15.16 -11.29
CA GLY A 31 -9.86 -16.23 -11.20
C GLY A 31 -8.65 -16.06 -12.13
N SER A 32 -8.62 -15.03 -12.99
CA SER A 32 -7.41 -14.70 -13.75
C SER A 32 -6.24 -14.41 -12.81
N LYS A 33 -5.08 -14.94 -13.15
CA LYS A 33 -3.82 -14.62 -12.48
C LYS A 33 -3.26 -13.33 -13.06
N VAL A 34 -2.79 -12.45 -12.19
CA VAL A 34 -2.14 -11.20 -12.55
C VAL A 34 -0.67 -11.33 -12.18
N PRO A 35 0.24 -11.42 -13.17
CA PRO A 35 1.67 -11.43 -12.90
C PRO A 35 2.13 -10.12 -12.27
N THR A 36 3.15 -10.21 -11.42
CA THR A 36 3.93 -9.05 -11.01
C THR A 36 4.52 -8.35 -12.24
N ASP A 37 4.71 -7.03 -12.17
CA ASP A 37 5.20 -6.16 -13.24
C ASP A 37 4.28 -6.04 -14.46
N SER A 38 2.98 -6.27 -14.26
CA SER A 38 1.95 -6.06 -15.28
C SER A 38 1.05 -4.88 -14.93
N ASP A 39 0.43 -4.25 -15.93
CA ASP A 39 -0.55 -3.20 -15.69
C ASP A 39 -1.98 -3.74 -15.79
N ILE A 40 -2.83 -3.34 -14.86
CA ILE A 40 -4.28 -3.54 -14.95
C ILE A 40 -4.91 -2.28 -15.56
N VAL A 41 -5.65 -2.46 -16.66
CA VAL A 41 -6.40 -1.41 -17.35
C VAL A 41 -7.88 -1.68 -17.21
N THR A 42 -8.64 -0.74 -16.63
CA THR A 42 -10.10 -0.86 -16.47
C THR A 42 -10.84 0.04 -17.47
N ALA A 43 -11.88 -0.51 -18.11
CA ALA A 43 -12.78 0.28 -18.95
C ALA A 43 -13.64 1.23 -18.11
N SER A 44 -14.38 2.13 -18.78
CA SER A 44 -15.50 2.82 -18.13
C SER A 44 -16.58 1.82 -17.69
N GLY A 45 -17.14 2.04 -16.51
CA GLY A 45 -18.10 1.20 -15.81
C GLY A 45 -17.50 -0.05 -15.18
N ALA A 46 -16.16 -0.23 -15.23
CA ALA A 46 -15.51 -1.42 -14.72
C ALA A 46 -14.99 -1.25 -13.29
N THR A 47 -15.04 -2.33 -12.51
CA THR A 47 -14.41 -2.42 -11.19
C THR A 47 -13.74 -3.79 -11.07
N VAL A 48 -12.52 -3.83 -10.55
CA VAL A 48 -11.76 -5.08 -10.36
C VAL A 48 -11.34 -5.18 -8.90
N SER A 49 -11.67 -6.30 -8.27
CA SER A 49 -11.15 -6.68 -6.95
C SER A 49 -10.02 -7.68 -7.16
N LEU A 50 -8.82 -7.33 -6.69
CA LEU A 50 -7.65 -8.20 -6.69
C LEU A 50 -7.41 -8.70 -5.27
N GLN A 51 -7.04 -9.97 -5.16
CA GLN A 51 -6.47 -10.54 -3.95
C GLN A 51 -4.98 -10.76 -4.19
N LEU A 52 -4.15 -9.98 -3.50
CA LEU A 52 -2.70 -10.06 -3.58
C LEU A 52 -2.18 -11.28 -2.83
N GLU A 53 -0.93 -11.65 -3.11
CA GLU A 53 -0.28 -12.83 -2.51
C GLU A 53 -0.22 -12.77 -0.99
N ASN A 54 -0.05 -11.56 -0.43
CA ASN A 54 -0.04 -11.29 1.02
C ASN A 54 -1.44 -11.29 1.66
N GLY A 55 -2.50 -11.62 0.91
CA GLY A 55 -3.89 -11.66 1.36
C GLY A 55 -4.59 -10.30 1.37
N MET A 56 -3.88 -9.20 1.04
CA MET A 56 -4.47 -7.88 0.94
C MET A 56 -5.43 -7.80 -0.25
N LEU A 57 -6.56 -7.13 -0.04
CA LEU A 57 -7.55 -6.90 -1.07
C LEU A 57 -7.39 -5.49 -1.65
N VAL A 58 -7.28 -5.37 -2.97
CA VAL A 58 -7.14 -4.10 -3.68
C VAL A 58 -8.32 -3.93 -4.63
N ILE A 59 -9.00 -2.79 -4.57
CA ILE A 59 -10.12 -2.46 -5.45
C ILE A 59 -9.69 -1.36 -6.42
N ILE A 60 -9.81 -1.64 -7.71
CA ILE A 60 -9.52 -0.71 -8.81
C ILE A 60 -10.84 -0.31 -9.46
N GLY A 61 -11.13 1.00 -9.47
CA GLY A 61 -12.32 1.56 -10.13
C GLY A 61 -12.15 1.72 -11.65
N GLU A 62 -13.14 2.33 -12.28
CA GLU A 62 -13.20 2.49 -13.74
C GLU A 62 -12.16 3.47 -14.28
N SER A 63 -11.83 3.33 -15.57
CA SER A 63 -10.93 4.23 -16.30
C SER A 63 -9.58 4.44 -15.61
N ARG A 64 -9.01 3.37 -15.04
CA ARG A 64 -7.71 3.36 -14.37
C ARG A 64 -6.72 2.50 -15.11
N GLU A 65 -5.46 2.88 -14.97
CA GLU A 65 -4.30 2.08 -15.31
C GLU A 65 -3.44 1.99 -14.04
N VAL A 66 -3.21 0.77 -13.57
CA VAL A 66 -2.52 0.52 -12.29
C VAL A 66 -1.47 -0.54 -12.53
N ALA A 67 -0.21 -0.18 -12.30
CA ALA A 67 0.89 -1.13 -12.31
C ALA A 67 0.84 -1.99 -11.04
N LEU A 68 0.92 -3.31 -11.20
CA LEU A 68 1.14 -4.23 -10.08
C LEU A 68 2.64 -4.42 -9.90
N THR A 69 3.22 -3.72 -8.93
CA THR A 69 4.66 -3.81 -8.65
C THR A 69 4.96 -4.81 -7.54
N ALA A 70 6.23 -5.27 -7.47
CA ALA A 70 6.67 -6.25 -6.48
C ALA A 70 6.42 -5.78 -5.03
N GLU A 71 6.56 -4.48 -4.75
CA GLU A 71 6.36 -3.88 -3.42
C GLU A 71 4.91 -3.97 -2.93
N MET A 72 3.94 -4.08 -3.85
CA MET A 72 2.54 -4.29 -3.47
C MET A 72 2.29 -5.73 -3.00
N THR A 73 3.02 -6.67 -3.58
CA THR A 73 2.88 -8.12 -3.33
C THR A 73 3.83 -8.65 -2.27
N SER A 74 4.88 -7.89 -1.92
CA SER A 74 5.87 -8.32 -0.94
C SER A 74 5.25 -8.54 0.44
N THR A 75 5.90 -9.41 1.21
CA THR A 75 5.64 -9.50 2.65
C THR A 75 5.91 -8.14 3.26
N LEU A 76 5.00 -7.66 4.11
CA LEU A 76 5.25 -6.47 4.91
C LEU A 76 6.52 -6.70 5.72
N ASP A 77 7.44 -5.73 5.67
CA ASP A 77 8.64 -5.76 6.49
C ASP A 77 8.27 -5.83 7.98
N ASP A 78 9.18 -6.34 8.80
CA ASP A 78 8.98 -6.34 10.25
C ASP A 78 8.78 -4.89 10.69
N SER A 79 7.67 -4.62 11.39
CA SER A 79 7.37 -3.29 11.92
C SER A 79 8.48 -2.77 12.86
N SER A 80 9.32 -3.66 13.39
CA SER A 80 10.52 -3.30 14.15
C SER A 80 11.60 -2.60 13.31
N GLU A 81 11.70 -2.84 12.01
CA GLU A 81 12.66 -2.13 11.13
C GLU A 81 12.28 -0.66 10.94
N ALA A 82 10.97 -0.37 10.92
CA ALA A 82 10.44 0.99 10.87
C ALA A 82 10.26 1.62 12.27
N ALA A 83 10.60 0.89 13.34
CA ALA A 83 10.45 1.40 14.69
C ALA A 83 11.48 2.49 14.96
N LEU A 84 10.99 3.69 15.24
CA LEU A 84 11.84 4.76 15.74
C LEU A 84 12.22 4.46 17.19
N ALA A 85 13.52 4.52 17.49
CA ALA A 85 13.98 4.51 18.86
C ALA A 85 13.30 5.67 19.62
N PRO A 86 12.68 5.42 20.78
CA PRO A 86 12.14 6.49 21.59
C PRO A 86 13.25 7.52 21.86
N PRO A 87 12.97 8.83 21.73
CA PRO A 87 13.97 9.84 22.02
C PRO A 87 14.44 9.66 23.48
N SER A 88 15.75 9.56 23.68
CA SER A 88 16.35 9.33 25.00
C SER A 88 16.89 10.63 25.59
N GLY A 89 16.92 10.72 26.91
CA GLY A 89 17.43 11.88 27.65
C GLY A 89 16.36 12.61 28.48
N THR A 90 16.81 13.30 29.52
CA THR A 90 15.95 13.99 30.50
C THR A 90 15.01 15.01 29.86
N ASP A 91 15.45 15.66 28.79
CA ASP A 91 14.63 16.61 28.03
C ASP A 91 13.53 15.90 27.22
N SER A 92 13.81 14.72 26.66
CA SER A 92 12.83 13.90 25.94
C SER A 92 11.71 13.43 26.87
N ASP A 93 12.05 12.97 28.07
CA ASP A 93 11.08 12.54 29.10
C ASP A 93 10.23 13.73 29.59
N ARG A 94 10.86 14.89 29.80
CA ARG A 94 10.17 16.14 30.14
C ARG A 94 9.17 16.54 29.05
N LEU A 95 9.58 16.53 27.78
CA LEU A 95 8.74 16.89 26.64
C LEU A 95 7.58 15.88 26.45
N LEU A 96 7.83 14.58 26.63
CA LEU A 96 6.80 13.53 26.60
C LEU A 96 5.77 13.72 27.72
N ALA A 97 6.21 14.06 28.93
CA ALA A 97 5.31 14.35 30.05
C ALA A 97 4.45 15.60 29.79
N LEU A 98 5.05 16.67 29.25
CA LEU A 98 4.33 17.90 28.89
C LEU A 98 3.29 17.66 27.79
N LEU A 99 3.64 16.89 26.75
CA LEU A 99 2.73 16.53 25.66
C LEU A 99 1.54 15.69 26.16
N ARG A 100 1.80 14.68 27.01
CA ARG A 100 0.74 13.83 27.62
C ARG A 100 -0.19 14.62 28.53
N ASN A 101 0.32 15.65 29.18
CA ASN A 101 -0.45 16.50 30.09
C ASN A 101 -1.15 17.67 29.38
N GLY A 102 -1.02 17.78 28.06
CA GLY A 102 -1.63 18.87 27.28
C GLY A 102 -1.09 20.26 27.61
N LEU A 103 0.10 20.35 28.22
CA LEU A 103 0.72 21.61 28.60
C LEU A 103 1.46 22.20 27.38
N GLY A 104 1.24 23.48 27.10
CA GLY A 104 1.76 24.17 25.92
C GLY A 104 3.29 24.26 25.91
N LEU A 105 3.92 23.55 24.98
CA LEU A 105 5.37 23.47 24.78
C LEU A 105 6.02 24.78 24.27
N PHE A 106 5.21 25.77 23.88
CA PHE A 106 5.68 26.93 23.15
C PHE A 106 5.86 28.19 24.01
N ASP A 107 5.34 28.23 25.24
CA ASP A 107 5.52 29.38 26.14
C ASP A 107 6.95 29.46 26.72
N GLU A 108 7.68 28.35 26.73
CA GLU A 108 9.06 28.27 27.25
C GLU A 108 10.14 28.42 26.14
N LEU A 109 9.74 28.38 24.86
CA LEU A 109 10.65 28.45 23.70
C LEU A 109 10.76 29.85 23.07
N ALA A 110 10.24 30.90 23.73
CA ALA A 110 10.44 32.26 23.25
C ALA A 110 11.95 32.58 23.26
N PRO A 111 12.54 33.00 22.11
CA PRO A 111 13.95 33.39 22.09
C PRO A 111 14.14 34.55 23.06
N SER A 112 15.12 34.44 23.95
CA SER A 112 15.54 35.57 24.77
C SER A 112 15.96 36.71 23.84
N PRO A 113 15.50 37.95 24.07
CA PRO A 113 15.97 39.11 23.33
C PRO A 113 17.48 39.35 23.53
#